data_AF-A0AAV5VQD1-F1
#
_entry.id   AF-A0AAV5VQD1-F1
#
_cell.length_a   1.000
_cell.length_b   1.000
_cell.length_c   1.000
_cell.angle_alpha   90.00
_cell.angle_beta   90.00
_cell.angle_gamma   90.00
#
_symmetry.space_group_name_H-M   'P 1'
#
loop_
_entity.id
_entity.type
_entity.pdbx_description
1 polymer ?
#
loop_
_entity_poly.entity_id
_entity_poly.type
_entity_poly.pdbx_seq_one_letter_code
_entity_poly.pdbx_strand_id
1 'polypeptide(L)'
;ITGSVDDEGMKPDVRIYHRCNNKGLFGIENLCKREAVYTIPSSYITNGSRSNNWFELGNLNLETKQANEKVHCFSNPFRAIFDGRK
;
A
#
# COMPACT_ATOMS: atom_id res chain seq x y z
N ILE A 1 0.50 -7.52 -4.08
CA ILE A 1 -0.37 -6.92 -5.11
C ILE A 1 -1.79 -7.27 -4.74
N THR A 2 -2.68 -6.28 -4.65
CA THR A 2 -4.10 -6.50 -4.36
C THR A 2 -4.88 -6.01 -5.56
N GLY A 3 -5.83 -6.80 -6.05
CA GLY A 3 -6.71 -6.42 -7.16
C GLY A 3 -8.13 -6.24 -6.69
N SER A 4 -8.81 -5.22 -7.21
CA SER A 4 -10.26 -5.15 -7.22
C SER A 4 -10.75 -5.42 -8.64
N VAL A 5 -11.83 -6.19 -8.74
CA VAL A 5 -12.54 -6.42 -10.00
C VAL A 5 -13.83 -5.60 -9.92
N ASP A 6 -14.04 -4.72 -10.89
CA ASP A 6 -15.30 -4.02 -11.11
C ASP A 6 -15.86 -4.37 -12.49
N ASP A 7 -17.06 -3.88 -12.81
CA ASP A 7 -17.71 -4.15 -14.10
C ASP A 7 -16.91 -3.59 -15.31
N GLU A 8 -15.91 -2.72 -15.05
CA GLU A 8 -14.99 -2.16 -16.05
C GLU A 8 -13.73 -3.02 -16.25
N GLY A 9 -13.56 -4.10 -15.48
CA GLY A 9 -12.45 -5.05 -15.60
C GLY A 9 -11.60 -5.17 -14.34
N MET A 10 -10.40 -5.74 -14.49
CA MET A 10 -9.47 -5.85 -13.37
C MET A 10 -8.64 -4.56 -13.23
N LYS A 11 -8.62 -3.98 -12.03
CA LYS A 11 -7.80 -2.79 -11.70
C LYS A 11 -6.85 -3.16 -10.55
N PRO A 12 -5.64 -3.66 -10.86
CA PRO A 12 -4.68 -4.07 -9.85
C PRO A 12 -3.90 -2.87 -9.31
N ASP A 13 -3.70 -2.88 -7.99
CA ASP A 13 -2.90 -1.88 -7.29
C ASP A 13 -1.62 -2.50 -6.71
N VAL A 14 -0.54 -1.74 -6.81
CA VAL A 14 0.67 -1.91 -6.01
C VAL A 14 0.57 -1.01 -4.78
N ARG A 15 0.34 -1.64 -3.62
CA ARG A 15 0.30 -0.96 -2.32
C ARG A 15 1.62 -1.19 -1.60
N ILE A 16 2.30 -0.11 -1.24
CA ILE A 16 3.57 -0.12 -0.53
C ILE A 16 3.36 0.47 0.86
N TYR A 17 3.51 -0.36 1.89
CA TYR A 17 3.48 0.08 3.29
C TYR A 17 4.90 0.27 3.81
N HIS A 18 5.24 1.48 4.25
CA HIS A 18 6.60 1.81 4.71
C HIS A 18 6.59 2.71 5.95
N ARG A 19 7.77 2.89 6.54
CA ARG A 19 8.01 3.78 7.70
C ARG A 19 9.12 4.81 7.46
N CYS A 20 9.60 4.93 6.22
CA CYS A 20 10.63 5.91 5.85
C CYS A 20 10.20 7.33 6.26
N ASN A 21 11.05 8.01 7.02
CA ASN A 21 10.80 9.34 7.59
C ASN A 21 9.43 9.47 8.29
N ASN A 22 8.93 8.39 8.92
CA ASN A 22 7.69 8.42 9.68
C ASN A 22 7.99 8.61 11.17
N LYS A 23 7.75 9.83 11.69
CA LYS A 23 7.98 10.15 13.11
C LYS A 23 6.98 9.49 14.08
N GLY A 24 6.05 8.68 13.56
CA GLY A 24 5.04 7.99 14.36
C GLY A 24 4.07 8.95 15.06
N LEU A 25 3.23 8.40 15.92
CA LEU A 25 2.36 9.19 16.80
C LEU A 25 3.03 9.29 18.18
N PHE A 26 3.17 10.51 18.72
CA PHE A 26 3.89 10.79 19.98
C PHE A 26 5.36 10.30 20.01
N GLY A 27 6.02 10.16 18.85
CA GLY A 27 7.41 9.68 18.76
C GLY A 27 7.57 8.16 18.80
N ILE A 28 6.47 7.39 18.71
CA ILE A 28 6.50 5.93 18.71
C ILE A 28 6.50 5.43 17.26
N GLU A 29 7.69 5.25 16.71
CA GLU A 29 7.93 5.01 15.27
C GLU A 29 7.19 3.78 14.70
N ASN A 30 6.92 2.77 15.52
CA ASN A 30 6.38 1.49 15.06
C ASN A 30 4.84 1.43 14.96
N LEU A 31 4.12 2.43 15.49
CA LEU A 31 2.66 2.40 15.56
C LEU A 31 1.96 2.69 14.23
N CYS A 32 2.61 3.46 13.36
CA CYS A 32 2.03 3.91 12.11
C CYS A 32 2.87 3.48 10.91
N LYS A 33 2.22 3.25 9.78
CA LYS A 33 2.83 3.04 8.47
C LYS A 33 2.22 4.01 7.47
N ARG A 34 3.02 4.48 6.53
CA ARG A 34 2.56 5.24 5.36
C ARG A 34 2.25 4.22 4.24
N GLU A 35 1.18 4.45 3.49
CA GLU A 35 0.74 3.65 2.34
C GLU A 35 0.77 4.50 1.08
N ALA A 36 1.67 4.15 0.17
CA ALA A 36 1.67 4.64 -1.21
C ALA A 36 0.95 3.62 -2.10
N VAL A 37 0.06 4.09 -2.98
CA VAL A 37 -0.74 3.24 -3.87
C VAL A 37 -0.48 3.66 -5.31
N TYR A 38 -0.11 2.69 -6.15
CA TYR A 38 0.09 2.87 -7.58
C TYR A 38 -0.83 1.93 -8.33
N THR A 39 -1.77 2.47 -9.08
CA THR A 39 -2.67 1.69 -9.93
C THR A 39 -1.95 1.34 -11.23
N ILE A 40 -1.97 0.05 -11.57
CA ILE A 40 -1.39 -0.43 -12.83
C ILE A 40 -2.37 -0.09 -13.96
N PRO A 41 -1.95 0.65 -15.01
CA PRO A 41 -2.84 0.97 -16.12
C PRO A 41 -3.33 -0.27 -16.85
N SER A 42 -4.57 -0.25 -17.34
CA SER A 42 -5.19 -1.39 -18.04
C SER A 42 -4.44 -1.85 -19.28
N SER A 43 -3.67 -0.97 -19.92
CA SER A 43 -2.81 -1.31 -21.07
C SER A 43 -1.68 -2.30 -20.75
N TYR A 44 -1.35 -2.48 -19.46
CA TYR A 44 -0.37 -3.46 -18.98
C TYR A 44 -1.01 -4.76 -18.49
N ILE A 45 -2.33 -4.88 -18.59
CA ILE A 45 -3.07 -6.07 -18.17
C ILE A 45 -3.37 -6.92 -19.40
N THR A 46 -2.90 -8.15 -19.41
CA THR A 46 -3.10 -9.09 -20.51
C THR A 46 -3.93 -10.28 -20.09
N ASN A 47 -4.89 -10.68 -20.93
CA ASN A 47 -5.61 -11.93 -20.77
C ASN A 47 -4.78 -13.10 -21.27
N GLY A 48 -4.62 -14.15 -20.45
CA GLY A 48 -3.89 -15.37 -20.79
C GLY A 48 -2.59 -15.54 -19.99
N SER A 49 -1.80 -16.56 -20.34
CA SER A 49 -0.62 -16.99 -19.59
C SER A 49 0.69 -16.28 -19.96
N ARG A 50 0.68 -15.44 -21.00
CA ARG A 50 1.85 -14.70 -21.48
C ARG A 50 1.61 -13.21 -21.34
N SER A 51 2.55 -12.53 -20.68
CA SER A 51 2.57 -11.06 -20.61
C SER A 51 3.14 -10.48 -21.91
N ASN A 52 2.45 -9.49 -22.46
CA ASN A 52 2.91 -8.77 -23.66
C ASN A 52 3.67 -7.49 -23.31
N ASN A 53 3.41 -6.91 -22.14
CA ASN A 53 3.97 -5.62 -21.71
C ASN A 53 4.28 -5.68 -20.21
N TRP A 54 5.45 -5.17 -19.82
CA TRP A 54 5.86 -5.10 -18.42
C TRP A 54 5.65 -3.69 -17.89
N PHE A 55 4.96 -3.58 -16.74
CA PHE A 55 4.83 -2.31 -16.03
C PHE A 55 6.02 -2.13 -15.10
N GLU A 56 6.89 -1.17 -15.44
CA GLU A 56 8.06 -0.82 -14.63
C GLU A 56 7.78 0.45 -13.83
N LEU A 57 7.67 0.31 -12.50
CA LEU A 57 7.44 1.44 -11.60
C LEU A 57 8.69 2.30 -11.38
N GLY A 58 9.86 1.78 -11.71
CA GLY A 58 11.15 2.44 -11.51
C GLY A 58 11.58 2.50 -10.03
N ASN A 59 12.42 3.49 -9.72
CA ASN A 59 12.95 3.73 -8.38
C ASN A 59 12.17 4.82 -7.67
N LEU A 60 11.66 4.52 -6.47
CA LEU A 60 10.85 5.43 -5.68
C LEU A 60 11.57 5.84 -4.39
N ASN A 61 11.63 7.14 -4.11
CA ASN A 61 12.07 7.64 -2.81
C ASN A 61 10.89 7.72 -1.83
N LEU A 62 10.79 6.72 -0.95
CA LEU A 62 9.73 6.62 0.04
C LEU A 62 9.91 7.51 1.28
N GLU A 63 11.03 8.24 1.42
CA GLU A 63 11.17 9.26 2.46
C GLU A 63 10.31 10.49 2.14
N THR A 64 10.21 10.83 0.85
CA THR A 64 9.38 11.92 0.34
C THR A 64 7.89 11.60 0.46
N LYS A 65 7.03 12.61 0.55
CA LYS A 65 5.58 12.42 0.60
C LYS A 65 5.01 12.21 -0.79
N GLN A 66 4.45 11.03 -1.03
CA GLN A 66 3.78 10.70 -2.29
C GLN A 66 2.38 11.33 -2.35
N ALA A 67 1.89 11.57 -3.56
CA ALA A 67 0.53 12.04 -3.77
C ALA A 67 -0.48 11.01 -3.26
N ASN A 68 -1.55 11.48 -2.59
CA ASN A 68 -2.62 10.65 -2.03
C ASN A 68 -2.17 9.55 -1.05
N GLU A 69 -0.97 9.67 -0.50
CA GLU A 69 -0.45 8.74 0.49
C GLU A 69 -1.27 8.79 1.79
N LYS A 70 -1.59 7.60 2.32
CA LYS A 70 -2.39 7.44 3.54
C LYS A 70 -1.51 7.02 4.71
N VAL A 71 -1.95 7.31 5.93
CA VAL A 71 -1.30 6.84 7.15
C VAL A 71 -2.20 5.83 7.85
N HIS A 72 -1.68 4.63 8.08
CA HIS A 72 -2.34 3.56 8.82
C HIS A 72 -1.66 3.38 10.16
N CYS A 73 -2.36 3.74 11.23
CA CYS A 73 -1.91 3.51 12.60
C CYS A 73 -2.66 2.34 13.21
N PHE A 74 -1.95 1.45 13.89
CA PHE A 74 -2.61 0.49 14.77
C PHE A 74 -3.20 1.26 15.95
N SER A 75 -4.52 1.19 16.12
CA SER A 75 -5.19 1.90 17.21
C SER A 75 -4.81 1.26 18.56
N ASN A 76 -4.10 2.01 19.39
CA ASN A 76 -3.79 1.76 20.81
C ASN A 76 -3.04 0.45 21.14
N PRO A 77 -1.86 0.51 21.77
CA PRO A 77 -1.19 -0.71 22.30
C PRO A 77 -2.06 -1.46 23.32
N PHE A 78 -3.01 -0.76 23.99
CA PHE A 78 -3.97 -1.40 24.89
C PHE A 78 -5.00 -2.29 24.16
N ARG A 79 -5.42 -1.97 22.93
CA ARG A 79 -6.43 -2.79 22.22
C ARG A 79 -5.88 -4.14 21.78
N ALA A 80 -4.60 -4.24 21.42
CA ALA A 80 -3.96 -5.51 21.07
C ALA A 80 -3.90 -6.51 22.26
N ILE A 81 -3.87 -6.01 23.50
CA ILE A 81 -3.90 -6.82 24.72
C ILE A 81 -5.33 -7.32 25.02
N PHE A 82 -6.36 -6.51 24.75
CA PHE A 82 -7.76 -6.88 25.02
C PHE A 82 -8.41 -7.75 23.91
N ASP A 83 -7.93 -7.69 22.67
CA ASP A 83 -8.46 -8.50 21.55
C ASP A 83 -7.86 -9.93 21.49
N GLY A 84 -6.78 -10.18 22.21
CA GLY A 84 -6.20 -11.52 22.41
C GLY A 84 -6.87 -12.34 23.53
N ARG A 85 -7.97 -11.84 24.11
CA ARG A 85 -8.84 -12.57 25.03
C ARG A 85 -10.24 -12.71 24.43
N LYS A 86 -10.35 -13.52 23.39
CA LYS A 86 -11.57 -14.27 23.08
C LYS A 86 -11.21 -15.73 22.89
#